data_AF-W3V5Q1-F1
#
_entry.id   AF-W3V5Q1-F1
#
_cell.length_a   1.000
_cell.length_b   1.000
_cell.length_c   1.000
_cell.angle_alpha   90.00
_cell.angle_beta   90.00
_cell.angle_gamma   90.00
#
_symmetry.space_group_name_H-M   'P 1'
#
loop_
_entity.id
_entity.type
_entity.pdbx_description
1 polymer ?
#
loop_
_entity_poly.entity_id
_entity_poly.type
_entity_poly.pdbx_seq_one_letter_code
_entity_poly.pdbx_strand_id
1 'polypeptide(L)'
;MKITTYVIPNTAESVAIITLEEDKPKNNEPKSSIRAIYADEDGAIIKKNIITQRYTKDPKMTLFNMKIVDYEHYNKIVYFEVPAWNENNAIYAFSIPPDNNYENVSEKYITDGSLTFITMTHFLYNSNRDGEIIVKRGVIKEDGELFYGEYRVSSKGKTICELNTDVEDWKVYMPCKS
;
A
#
# COMPACT_ATOMS: atom_id res chain seq x y z
N MET A 1 -17.98 -7.96 -10.80
CA MET A 1 -17.02 -6.85 -10.66
C MET A 1 -16.84 -6.63 -9.19
N LYS A 2 -15.65 -6.87 -8.67
CA LYS A 2 -15.30 -6.57 -7.27
C LYS A 2 -14.73 -5.16 -7.21
N ILE A 3 -15.24 -4.34 -6.30
CA ILE A 3 -14.77 -2.97 -6.07
C ILE A 3 -14.41 -2.84 -4.60
N THR A 4 -13.20 -2.38 -4.33
CA THR A 4 -12.86 -1.80 -3.02
C THR A 4 -12.66 -0.31 -3.22
N THR A 5 -13.34 0.50 -2.43
CA THR A 5 -13.33 1.97 -2.56
C THR A 5 -12.60 2.58 -1.38
N TYR A 6 -11.68 3.50 -1.66
CA TYR A 6 -11.12 4.39 -0.65
C TYR A 6 -11.38 5.83 -1.09
N VAL A 7 -12.12 6.59 -0.29
CA VAL A 7 -12.34 8.01 -0.54
C VAL A 7 -11.18 8.75 0.10
N ILE A 8 -10.42 9.50 -0.70
CA ILE A 8 -9.36 10.35 -0.17
C ILE A 8 -9.97 11.72 0.10
N PRO A 9 -10.19 12.12 1.36
CA PRO A 9 -10.78 13.42 1.65
C PRO A 9 -9.76 14.51 1.30
N ASN A 10 -10.00 15.21 0.20
CA ASN A 10 -9.40 16.52 -0.06
C ASN A 10 -10.54 17.54 -0.18
N THR A 11 -10.45 18.63 0.59
CA THR A 11 -11.48 19.66 0.69
C THR A 11 -11.55 20.58 -0.52
N ALA A 12 -10.53 20.60 -1.39
CA ALA A 12 -10.51 21.44 -2.59
C ALA A 12 -11.04 20.71 -3.84
N GLU A 13 -10.83 19.40 -3.93
CA GLU A 13 -11.09 18.60 -5.12
C GLU A 13 -11.50 17.20 -4.67
N SER A 14 -12.71 16.75 -5.02
CA SER A 14 -13.19 15.43 -4.63
C SER A 14 -12.44 14.35 -5.42
N VAL A 15 -11.40 13.77 -4.82
CA VAL A 15 -10.64 12.65 -5.40
C VAL A 15 -11.07 11.33 -4.74
N ALA A 16 -11.55 10.38 -5.54
CA ALA A 16 -11.75 9.01 -5.11
C ALA A 16 -10.76 8.08 -5.83
N ILE A 17 -10.15 7.17 -5.07
CA ILE A 17 -9.29 6.13 -5.61
C ILE A 17 -9.96 4.78 -5.36
N ILE A 18 -10.19 4.02 -6.42
CA ILE A 18 -10.90 2.74 -6.33
C ILE A 18 -10.06 1.64 -6.98
N THR A 19 -10.15 0.43 -6.41
CA THR A 19 -9.68 -0.78 -7.08
C THR A 19 -10.84 -1.41 -7.84
N LEU A 20 -10.57 -1.82 -9.07
CA LEU A 20 -11.52 -2.43 -9.99
C LEU A 20 -11.00 -3.78 -10.42
N GLU A 21 -11.82 -4.82 -10.30
CA GLU A 21 -11.51 -6.15 -10.78
C GLU A 21 -12.64 -6.70 -11.67
N GLU A 22 -12.30 -7.16 -12.87
CA GLU A 22 -13.22 -7.84 -13.78
C GLU A 22 -13.31 -9.35 -13.47
N ASP A 23 -14.47 -9.81 -12.99
CA ASP A 23 -14.71 -11.23 -12.68
C ASP A 23 -14.67 -12.17 -13.92
N LYS A 24 -14.82 -11.64 -15.14
CA LYS A 24 -14.89 -12.40 -16.41
C LYS A 24 -14.33 -11.58 -17.59
N PRO A 25 -13.00 -11.48 -17.73
CA PRO A 25 -12.39 -10.70 -18.80
C PRO A 25 -12.65 -11.35 -20.16
N LYS A 26 -12.98 -10.53 -21.17
CA LYS A 26 -13.27 -11.00 -22.55
C LYS A 26 -12.12 -11.76 -23.22
N ASN A 27 -10.88 -11.54 -22.78
CA ASN A 27 -9.67 -12.07 -23.41
C ASN A 27 -8.87 -13.03 -22.50
N ASN A 28 -9.49 -13.67 -21.50
CA ASN A 28 -8.84 -14.53 -20.48
C ASN A 28 -7.73 -13.87 -19.63
N GLU A 29 -7.47 -12.58 -19.83
CA GLU A 29 -6.60 -11.77 -18.99
C GLU A 29 -7.42 -11.10 -17.88
N PRO A 30 -7.36 -11.53 -16.59
CA PRO A 30 -7.82 -10.70 -15.47
C PRO A 30 -7.52 -9.19 -15.63
N LYS A 31 -8.52 -8.36 -15.37
CA LYS A 31 -8.35 -6.90 -15.43
C LYS A 31 -8.52 -6.33 -14.05
N SER A 32 -7.40 -6.16 -13.37
CA SER A 32 -7.29 -5.41 -12.14
C SER A 32 -6.73 -4.01 -12.44
N SER A 33 -7.32 -2.96 -11.89
CA SER A 33 -6.82 -1.59 -12.02
C SER A 33 -7.10 -0.76 -10.77
N ILE A 34 -6.26 0.24 -10.54
CA ILE A 34 -6.57 1.37 -9.65
C ILE A 34 -7.02 2.52 -10.54
N ARG A 35 -8.17 3.09 -10.22
CA ARG A 35 -8.77 4.21 -10.94
C ARG A 35 -8.90 5.43 -10.03
N ALA A 36 -8.41 6.56 -10.52
CA ALA A 36 -8.69 7.87 -9.96
C ALA A 36 -9.99 8.43 -10.56
N ILE A 37 -10.81 9.04 -9.71
CA ILE A 37 -11.99 9.82 -10.08
C ILE A 37 -11.80 11.20 -9.45
N TYR A 38 -11.79 12.25 -10.25
CA TYR A 38 -11.54 13.62 -9.80
C TYR A 38 -12.29 14.63 -10.66
N ALA A 39 -12.46 15.85 -10.17
CA ALA A 39 -12.95 16.97 -10.97
C ALA A 39 -11.77 17.70 -11.62
N ASP A 40 -11.87 18.06 -12.89
CA ASP A 40 -10.92 18.98 -13.53
C ASP A 40 -11.21 20.45 -13.19
N GLU A 41 -10.42 21.37 -13.73
CA GLU A 41 -10.55 22.82 -13.49
C GLU A 41 -11.92 23.38 -13.92
N ASP A 42 -12.59 22.73 -14.87
CA ASP A 42 -13.93 23.10 -15.35
C ASP A 42 -15.05 22.42 -14.54
N GLY A 43 -14.69 21.61 -13.53
CA GLY A 43 -15.62 20.85 -12.70
C GLY A 43 -16.14 19.57 -13.36
N ALA A 44 -15.60 19.16 -14.51
CA ALA A 44 -15.98 17.92 -15.15
C ALA A 44 -15.35 16.71 -14.43
N ILE A 45 -16.15 15.66 -14.24
CA ILE A 45 -15.68 14.44 -13.56
C ILE A 45 -14.87 13.58 -14.52
N ILE A 46 -13.57 13.50 -14.28
CA ILE A 46 -12.62 12.67 -14.98
C ILE A 46 -12.48 11.31 -14.28
N LYS A 47 -12.36 10.25 -15.09
CA LYS A 47 -12.14 8.87 -14.63
C LYS A 47 -10.93 8.30 -15.35
N LYS A 48 -9.84 8.03 -14.63
CA LYS A 48 -8.58 7.58 -15.23
C LYS A 48 -8.07 6.33 -14.53
N ASN A 49 -7.80 5.27 -15.29
CA ASN A 49 -7.02 4.14 -14.76
C ASN A 49 -5.58 4.61 -14.62
N ILE A 50 -5.05 4.58 -13.41
CA ILE A 50 -3.72 5.11 -13.08
C ILE A 50 -2.70 4.00 -12.86
N ILE A 51 -3.16 2.83 -12.41
CA ILE A 51 -2.36 1.61 -12.30
C ILE A 51 -3.18 0.49 -12.90
N THR A 52 -2.57 -0.30 -13.79
CA THR A 52 -3.22 -1.43 -14.45
C THR A 52 -2.40 -2.68 -14.25
N GLN A 53 -3.10 -3.81 -14.15
CA GLN A 53 -2.48 -5.10 -14.05
C GLN A 53 -1.41 -5.34 -15.12
N ARG A 54 -0.28 -5.90 -14.71
CA ARG A 54 0.77 -6.41 -15.59
C ARG A 54 0.86 -7.93 -15.43
N TYR A 55 0.97 -8.64 -16.55
CA TYR A 55 1.17 -10.09 -16.56
C TYR A 55 2.64 -10.42 -16.47
N THR A 56 3.00 -11.15 -15.44
CA THR A 56 4.39 -11.52 -15.16
C THR A 56 4.41 -12.73 -14.24
N LYS A 57 5.47 -13.53 -14.37
CA LYS A 57 5.73 -14.67 -13.50
C LYS A 57 6.32 -14.24 -12.15
N ASP A 58 6.80 -13.01 -12.05
CA ASP A 58 7.32 -12.47 -10.79
C ASP A 58 6.16 -12.08 -9.87
N PRO A 59 5.98 -12.74 -8.72
CA PRO A 59 4.93 -12.40 -7.76
C PRO A 59 5.05 -10.97 -7.23
N LYS A 60 6.22 -10.33 -7.31
CA LYS A 60 6.42 -8.91 -6.98
C LYS A 60 5.96 -7.94 -8.05
N MET A 61 5.54 -8.42 -9.21
CA MET A 61 5.14 -7.56 -10.32
C MET A 61 3.72 -7.86 -10.82
N THR A 62 3.08 -8.93 -10.34
CA THR A 62 1.66 -9.15 -10.59
C THR A 62 0.84 -8.15 -9.78
N LEU A 63 -0.22 -7.59 -10.36
CA LEU A 63 -1.09 -6.60 -9.71
C LEU A 63 -2.56 -7.04 -9.76
N PHE A 64 -2.80 -8.33 -9.50
CA PHE A 64 -4.13 -8.92 -9.44
C PHE A 64 -4.71 -8.85 -8.02
N ASN A 65 -6.03 -8.72 -7.84
CA ASN A 65 -6.67 -8.57 -6.52
C ASN A 65 -6.13 -7.37 -5.70
N MET A 66 -5.90 -6.21 -6.33
CA MET A 66 -5.41 -5.02 -5.63
C MET A 66 -6.38 -4.55 -4.53
N LYS A 67 -5.84 -4.26 -3.34
CA LYS A 67 -6.60 -3.73 -2.20
C LYS A 67 -5.88 -2.51 -1.62
N ILE A 68 -6.52 -1.34 -1.68
CA ILE A 68 -6.03 -0.16 -0.95
C ILE A 68 -6.17 -0.45 0.54
N VAL A 69 -5.07 -0.26 1.29
CA VAL A 69 -5.01 -0.58 2.72
C VAL A 69 -4.88 0.63 3.60
N ASP A 70 -4.25 1.71 3.13
CA ASP A 70 -4.10 2.95 3.90
C ASP A 70 -3.75 4.15 3.00
N TYR A 71 -3.89 5.34 3.56
CA TYR A 71 -3.54 6.61 2.93
C TYR A 71 -2.83 7.54 3.94
N GLU A 72 -1.58 7.91 3.62
CA GLU A 72 -0.81 8.87 4.40
C GLU A 72 -1.14 10.29 3.92
N HIS A 73 -1.78 11.08 4.78
CA HIS A 73 -2.36 12.37 4.43
C HIS A 73 -1.33 13.46 4.13
N TYR A 74 -0.16 13.46 4.79
CA TYR A 74 0.81 14.55 4.70
C TYR A 74 1.56 14.53 3.37
N ASN A 75 2.14 13.39 3.00
CA ASN A 75 2.84 13.18 1.73
C ASN A 75 1.91 12.67 0.62
N LYS A 76 0.61 12.51 0.92
CA LYS A 76 -0.43 12.06 -0.01
C LYS A 76 -0.09 10.71 -0.65
N ILE A 77 0.36 9.74 0.15
CA ILE A 77 0.79 8.42 -0.33
C ILE A 77 -0.33 7.40 -0.12
N VAL A 78 -0.73 6.72 -1.19
CA VAL A 78 -1.67 5.59 -1.13
C VAL A 78 -0.87 4.30 -1.01
N TYR A 79 -1.22 3.47 -0.03
CA TYR A 79 -0.67 2.12 0.13
C TYR A 79 -1.70 1.08 -0.30
N PHE A 80 -1.25 0.09 -1.06
CA PHE A 80 -2.11 -1.02 -1.47
C PHE A 80 -1.36 -2.35 -1.45
N GLU A 81 -2.12 -3.42 -1.26
CA GLU A 81 -1.64 -4.79 -1.19
C GLU A 81 -2.11 -5.61 -2.39
N VAL A 82 -1.29 -6.58 -2.77
CA VAL A 82 -1.57 -7.57 -3.81
C VAL A 82 -1.16 -8.96 -3.29
N PRO A 83 -2.00 -9.99 -3.37
CA PRO A 83 -1.57 -11.36 -3.12
C PRO A 83 -0.37 -11.74 -4.02
N ALA A 84 0.73 -12.17 -3.42
CA ALA A 84 1.99 -12.43 -4.14
C ALA A 84 2.61 -13.79 -3.79
N TRP A 85 2.69 -14.13 -2.50
CA TRP A 85 3.17 -15.43 -2.01
C TRP A 85 2.11 -16.09 -1.13
N ASN A 86 2.34 -17.36 -0.77
CA ASN A 86 1.40 -18.11 0.08
C ASN A 86 1.13 -17.39 1.41
N GLU A 87 2.16 -16.82 2.02
CA GLU A 87 2.09 -16.27 3.38
C GLU A 87 2.13 -14.74 3.44
N ASN A 88 2.43 -14.06 2.33
CA ASN A 88 2.67 -12.63 2.28
C ASN A 88 2.06 -12.00 1.03
N ASN A 89 1.49 -10.80 1.20
CA ASN A 89 1.14 -9.93 0.08
C ASN A 89 2.37 -9.11 -0.35
N ALA A 90 2.35 -8.57 -1.56
CA ALA A 90 3.24 -7.49 -1.97
C ALA A 90 2.57 -6.15 -1.63
N ILE A 91 3.30 -5.30 -0.90
CA ILE A 91 2.88 -3.95 -0.51
C ILE A 91 3.50 -2.96 -1.49
N TYR A 92 2.66 -2.13 -2.09
CA TYR A 92 3.04 -1.07 -2.99
C TYR A 92 2.57 0.27 -2.46
N ALA A 93 3.21 1.34 -2.95
CA ALA A 93 2.79 2.70 -2.70
C ALA A 93 2.85 3.54 -3.99
N PHE A 94 2.00 4.56 -4.06
CA PHE A 94 2.09 5.62 -5.07
C PHE A 94 1.62 6.96 -4.49
N SER A 95 2.12 8.06 -5.04
CA SER A 95 1.75 9.41 -4.60
C SER A 95 0.58 9.97 -5.41
N ILE A 96 -0.31 10.70 -4.74
CA ILE A 96 -1.34 11.51 -5.41
C ILE A 96 -0.68 12.82 -5.87
N PRO A 97 -0.67 13.10 -7.18
CA PRO A 97 -0.07 14.31 -7.71
C PRO A 97 -0.87 15.54 -7.24
N PRO A 98 -0.21 16.65 -6.86
CA PRO A 98 -0.88 17.83 -6.32
C PRO A 98 -1.72 18.60 -7.36
N ASP A 99 -1.48 18.37 -8.64
CA ASP A 99 -2.12 18.99 -9.81
C ASP A 99 -3.12 18.06 -10.51
N ASN A 100 -3.48 16.93 -9.89
CA ASN A 100 -4.29 15.85 -10.48
C ASN A 100 -3.75 15.34 -11.83
N ASN A 101 -2.46 15.55 -12.15
CA ASN A 101 -1.85 15.00 -13.33
C ASN A 101 -1.41 13.55 -13.10
N TYR A 102 -2.30 12.61 -13.38
CA TYR A 102 -2.05 11.18 -13.23
C TYR A 102 -1.34 10.52 -14.42
N GLU A 103 -0.70 11.24 -15.34
CA GLU A 103 -0.02 10.63 -16.50
C GLU A 103 1.18 9.76 -16.12
N ASN A 104 1.95 10.16 -15.11
CA ASN A 104 3.19 9.50 -14.71
C ASN A 104 3.10 8.80 -13.36
N VAL A 105 1.88 8.59 -12.86
CA VAL A 105 1.67 7.86 -11.61
C VAL A 105 1.98 6.39 -11.85
N SER A 106 2.86 5.85 -11.01
CA SER A 106 3.25 4.45 -11.03
C SER A 106 3.37 3.92 -9.61
N GLU A 107 3.04 2.65 -9.46
CA GLU A 107 3.24 1.93 -8.21
C GLU A 107 4.72 1.65 -7.97
N LYS A 108 5.14 1.77 -6.72
CA LYS A 108 6.45 1.36 -6.24
C LYS A 108 6.28 0.21 -5.26
N TYR A 109 6.91 -0.93 -5.55
CA TYR A 109 7.03 -2.01 -4.58
C TYR A 109 7.80 -1.52 -3.35
N ILE A 110 7.22 -1.68 -2.17
CA ILE A 110 7.85 -1.35 -0.90
C ILE A 110 8.41 -2.61 -0.28
N THR A 111 7.55 -3.59 0.00
CA THR A 111 7.98 -4.80 0.71
C THR A 111 6.92 -5.90 0.65
N ASP A 112 7.24 -7.08 1.16
CA ASP A 112 6.31 -8.18 1.36
C ASP A 112 5.70 -8.15 2.78
N GLY A 113 4.50 -8.69 2.93
CA GLY A 113 3.74 -8.76 4.18
C GLY A 113 2.35 -8.12 4.07
N SER A 114 1.79 -7.71 5.20
CA SER A 114 0.58 -6.90 5.27
C SER A 114 0.81 -5.68 6.15
N LEU A 115 0.33 -4.52 5.68
CA LEU A 115 0.48 -3.25 6.37
C LEU A 115 -0.32 -3.27 7.68
N THR A 116 0.36 -3.04 8.80
CA THR A 116 -0.27 -2.96 10.12
C THR A 116 -0.66 -1.51 10.42
N PHE A 117 0.27 -0.57 10.25
CA PHE A 117 0.04 0.88 10.33
C PHE A 117 1.23 1.68 9.80
N ILE A 118 0.98 2.93 9.42
CA ILE A 118 2.00 3.90 9.03
C ILE A 118 2.43 4.70 10.26
N THR A 119 3.74 4.88 10.45
CA THR A 119 4.23 5.73 11.53
C THR A 119 4.15 7.19 11.10
N MET A 120 3.42 8.00 11.87
CA MET A 120 3.37 9.45 11.69
C MET A 120 4.04 10.10 12.90
N THR A 121 5.18 10.76 12.69
CA THR A 121 5.94 11.34 13.80
C THR A 121 5.64 12.81 14.06
N HIS A 122 4.73 13.43 13.31
CA HIS A 122 4.38 14.85 13.49
C HIS A 122 3.82 15.21 14.88
N PHE A 123 3.53 14.23 15.74
CA PHE A 123 3.12 14.44 17.14
C PHE A 123 4.21 14.14 18.19
N LEU A 124 5.34 13.55 17.80
CA LEU A 124 6.41 13.13 18.71
C LEU A 124 7.69 13.90 18.41
N TYR A 125 8.03 14.84 19.28
CA TYR A 125 9.29 15.57 19.28
C TYR A 125 10.48 14.61 19.09
N ASN A 126 11.32 14.85 18.08
CA ASN A 126 12.64 14.22 17.84
C ASN A 126 12.73 12.79 17.27
N SER A 127 11.68 12.19 16.70
CA SER A 127 11.86 10.93 15.96
C SER A 127 11.81 11.15 14.45
N ASN A 128 12.94 11.04 13.75
CA ASN A 128 13.00 11.11 12.28
C ASN A 128 12.54 9.79 11.63
N ARG A 129 11.32 9.32 11.98
CA ARG A 129 10.74 8.06 11.48
C ARG A 129 9.66 8.30 10.42
N ASP A 130 9.54 9.52 9.90
CA ASP A 130 8.52 9.85 8.91
C ASP A 130 8.60 8.94 7.68
N GLY A 131 7.46 8.31 7.37
CA GLY A 131 7.32 7.37 6.27
C GLY A 131 7.83 5.96 6.56
N GLU A 132 8.23 5.62 7.79
CA GLU A 132 8.36 4.22 8.20
C GLU A 132 6.97 3.58 8.31
N ILE A 133 6.87 2.33 7.88
CA ILE A 133 5.65 1.51 7.98
C ILE A 133 5.92 0.30 8.86
N ILE A 134 4.89 -0.15 9.57
CA ILE A 134 4.90 -1.41 10.30
C ILE A 134 4.18 -2.46 9.47
N VAL A 135 4.84 -3.60 9.29
CA VAL A 135 4.38 -4.67 8.40
C VAL A 135 4.41 -5.99 9.13
N LYS A 136 3.29 -6.70 9.13
CA LYS A 136 3.21 -8.08 9.57
C LYS A 136 3.67 -9.01 8.44
N ARG A 137 4.61 -9.91 8.72
CA ARG A 137 5.12 -10.89 7.73
C ARG A 137 5.13 -12.30 8.27
N GLY A 138 4.75 -13.25 7.42
CA GLY A 138 5.04 -14.67 7.61
C GLY A 138 6.48 -14.97 7.19
N VAL A 139 7.25 -15.59 8.08
CA VAL A 139 8.63 -16.04 7.83
C VAL A 139 8.72 -17.50 8.24
N ILE A 140 9.26 -18.33 7.36
CA ILE A 140 9.58 -19.73 7.66
C ILE A 140 10.93 -19.74 8.38
N LYS A 141 10.94 -20.24 9.61
CA LYS A 141 12.16 -20.39 10.42
C LYS A 141 12.98 -21.60 9.98
N GLU A 142 14.19 -21.74 10.53
CA GLU A 142 15.12 -22.84 10.20
C GLU A 142 14.54 -24.23 10.52
N ASP A 143 13.65 -24.31 11.51
CA ASP A 143 12.90 -25.52 11.88
C ASP A 143 11.72 -25.85 10.93
N GLY A 144 11.47 -24.99 9.94
CA GLY A 144 10.37 -25.11 9.00
C GLY A 144 9.03 -24.59 9.54
N GLU A 145 8.98 -24.07 10.77
CA GLU A 145 7.77 -23.50 11.35
C GLU A 145 7.49 -22.12 10.75
N LEU A 146 6.23 -21.88 10.38
CA LEU A 146 5.76 -20.57 9.95
C LEU A 146 5.53 -19.68 11.18
N PHE A 147 6.26 -18.57 11.23
CA PHE A 147 6.14 -17.57 12.26
C PHE A 147 5.67 -16.24 11.67
N TYR A 148 4.77 -15.53 12.36
CA TYR A 148 4.38 -14.18 11.98
C TYR A 148 5.00 -13.14 12.92
N GLY A 149 5.83 -12.26 12.36
CA GLY A 149 6.45 -11.15 13.07
C GLY A 149 5.97 -9.79 12.57
N GLU A 150 6.09 -8.77 13.40
CA GLU A 150 5.90 -7.36 13.01
C GLU A 150 7.26 -6.74 12.72
N TYR A 151 7.41 -6.06 11.60
CA TYR A 151 8.67 -5.51 11.13
C TYR A 151 8.55 -4.03 10.90
N ARG A 152 9.57 -3.28 11.33
CA ARG A 152 9.70 -1.86 10.98
C ARG A 152 10.41 -1.73 9.65
N VAL A 153 9.80 -1.02 8.70
CA VAL A 153 10.28 -0.92 7.33
C VAL A 153 10.36 0.55 6.93
N SER A 154 11.50 0.96 6.40
CA SER A 154 11.66 2.32 5.86
C SER A 154 10.75 2.58 4.65
N SER A 155 10.50 3.86 4.35
CA SER A 155 9.81 4.31 3.12
C SER A 155 10.44 3.82 1.81
N LYS A 156 11.70 3.35 1.86
CA LYS A 156 12.41 2.76 0.72
C LYS A 156 12.27 1.25 0.62
N GLY A 157 11.56 0.59 1.53
CA GLY A 157 11.37 -0.86 1.53
C GLY A 157 12.44 -1.64 2.29
N LYS A 158 13.45 -0.96 2.86
CA LYS A 158 14.46 -1.63 3.69
C LYS A 158 13.88 -1.97 5.06
N THR A 159 13.90 -3.25 5.43
CA THR A 159 13.63 -3.73 6.79
C THR A 159 14.67 -3.17 7.76
N ILE A 160 14.20 -2.50 8.81
CA ILE A 160 15.03 -1.91 9.86
C ILE A 160 15.27 -2.93 10.97
N CYS A 161 14.20 -3.52 11.51
CA CYS A 161 14.26 -4.57 12.52
C CYS A 161 12.93 -5.32 12.65
N GLU A 162 12.96 -6.48 13.30
CA GLU A 162 11.77 -7.12 13.85
C GLU A 162 11.40 -6.44 15.18
N LEU A 163 10.11 -6.18 15.40
CA LEU A 163 9.60 -5.55 16.61
C LEU A 163 9.38 -6.57 17.72
N ASN A 164 9.67 -6.16 18.95
CA ASN A 164 9.31 -6.92 20.14
C ASN A 164 7.85 -6.60 20.50
N THR A 165 6.94 -7.44 20.02
CA THR A 165 5.49 -7.31 20.24
C THR A 165 5.04 -7.81 21.62
N ASP A 166 5.94 -8.42 22.39
CA ASP A 166 5.64 -8.93 23.74
C ASP A 166 5.70 -7.80 24.79
N VAL A 167 6.25 -6.64 24.43
CA VAL A 167 6.29 -5.44 25.27
C VAL A 167 4.94 -4.74 25.23
N GLU A 168 4.41 -4.37 26.40
CA GLU A 168 3.22 -3.53 26.51
C GLU A 168 3.44 -2.19 25.76
N ASP A 169 2.41 -1.69 25.09
CA ASP A 169 2.50 -0.48 24.26
C ASP A 169 3.59 -0.51 23.18
N TRP A 170 3.97 -1.70 22.67
CA TRP A 170 4.96 -1.81 21.59
C TRP A 170 4.59 -0.98 20.35
N LYS A 171 3.31 -0.72 20.09
CA LYS A 171 2.87 0.14 18.97
C LYS A 171 3.30 1.60 19.14
N VAL A 172 3.52 2.05 20.37
CA VAL A 172 3.96 3.42 20.70
C VAL A 172 5.48 3.51 20.60
N TYR A 173 6.19 2.62 21.29
CA TYR A 173 7.66 2.70 21.38
C TYR A 173 8.37 2.04 20.20
N MET A 174 7.74 1.02 19.61
CA MET A 174 8.24 0.18 18.53
C MET A 174 9.67 -0.34 18.83
N PRO A 175 9.86 -1.03 19.98
CA PRO A 175 11.16 -1.58 20.34
C PRO A 175 11.53 -2.70 19.37
N CYS A 176 12.78 -2.71 18.91
CA CYS A 176 13.30 -3.83 18.14
C CYS A 176 13.55 -5.02 19.09
N LYS A 177 13.43 -6.25 18.59
CA LYS A 177 13.97 -7.42 19.29
C LYS A 177 15.49 -7.29 19.41
N SER A 178 15.97 -7.60 20.60
CA SER A 178 17.39 -7.67 20.97
C SER A 178 17.96 -9.05 20.70
#